data_AF-A0AA43KDS0-F1
#
_entry.id   AF-A0AA43KDS0-F1
#
_cell.length_a   1.000
_cell.length_b   1.000
_cell.length_c   1.000
_cell.angle_alpha   90.00
_cell.angle_beta   90.00
_cell.angle_gamma   90.00
#
_symmetry.space_group_name_H-M   'P 1'
#
loop_
_entity.id
_entity.type
_entity.pdbx_description
1 polymer ?
#
loop_
_entity_poly.entity_id
_entity_poly.type
_entity_poly.pdbx_seq_one_letter_code
_entity_poly.pdbx_strand_id
1 'polypeptide(L)'
;MHALSIPTWIIHISSVVEWIVAIWLIWTYGELTGNHTWWGLSFAMLPALVSAMCACTWHYFDNPASLEWLVTLQASMTLIGNFTLWAAAVLIWRSTKSEDTVAPQSMESKL
;
A
#
# COMPACT_ATOMS: atom_id res chain seq x y z
N MET A 1 10.24 -3.43 -29.51
CA MET A 1 9.45 -4.66 -29.19
C MET A 1 7.98 -4.25 -29.24
N HIS A 2 7.00 -5.13 -28.99
CA HIS A 2 5.59 -4.76 -29.18
C HIS A 2 5.13 -3.70 -28.17
N ALA A 3 4.67 -2.54 -28.67
CA ALA A 3 3.99 -1.53 -27.87
C ALA A 3 2.70 -2.10 -27.26
N LEU A 4 2.40 -1.72 -26.02
CA LEU A 4 1.15 -2.08 -25.36
C LEU A 4 -0.05 -1.53 -26.13
N SER A 5 -1.11 -2.34 -26.22
CA SER A 5 -2.36 -1.93 -26.84
C SER A 5 -3.04 -0.81 -26.02
N ILE A 6 -3.87 0.02 -26.67
CA ILE A 6 -4.62 1.09 -26.00
C ILE A 6 -5.44 0.55 -24.81
N PRO A 7 -6.19 -0.57 -24.91
CA PRO A 7 -6.89 -1.15 -23.76
C PRO A 7 -5.95 -1.50 -22.60
N THR A 8 -4.76 -2.01 -22.88
CA THR A 8 -3.82 -2.37 -21.82
C THR A 8 -3.26 -1.14 -21.12
N TRP A 9 -3.01 -0.05 -21.85
CA TRP A 9 -2.63 1.24 -21.27
C TRP A 9 -3.71 1.80 -20.34
N ILE A 10 -4.98 1.70 -20.72
CA ILE A 10 -6.09 2.16 -19.89
C ILE A 10 -6.05 1.47 -18.53
N ILE A 11 -5.86 0.15 -18.50
CA ILE A 11 -5.79 -0.62 -17.26
C ILE A 11 -4.60 -0.19 -16.38
N HIS A 12 -3.41 0.01 -16.97
CA HIS A 12 -2.24 0.44 -16.20
C HIS A 12 -2.45 1.79 -15.53
N ILE A 13 -2.94 2.77 -16.30
CA ILE A 13 -3.17 4.12 -15.78
C ILE A 13 -4.33 4.13 -14.78
N SER A 14 -5.42 3.43 -15.05
CA SER A 14 -6.55 3.36 -14.11
C SER A 14 -6.12 2.73 -12.79
N SER A 15 -5.37 1.62 -12.80
CA SER A 15 -4.89 0.97 -11.58
C SER A 15 -3.92 1.84 -10.78
N VAL A 16 -3.03 2.60 -11.44
CA VAL A 16 -2.16 3.57 -10.75
C VAL A 16 -2.99 4.66 -10.06
N VAL A 17 -3.97 5.23 -10.77
CA VAL A 17 -4.86 6.26 -10.21
C VAL A 17 -5.68 5.72 -9.05
N GLU A 18 -6.30 4.54 -9.21
CA GLU A 18 -7.05 3.86 -8.16
C GLU A 18 -6.19 3.62 -6.91
N TRP A 19 -4.93 3.22 -7.09
CA TRP A 19 -4.01 2.99 -5.98
C TRP A 19 -3.66 4.29 -5.24
N ILE A 20 -3.41 5.39 -5.97
CA ILE A 20 -3.18 6.71 -5.38
C ILE A 20 -4.39 7.17 -4.58
N VAL A 21 -5.60 7.02 -5.14
CA VAL A 21 -6.86 7.35 -4.45
C VAL A 21 -7.02 6.50 -3.19
N ALA A 22 -6.73 5.20 -3.25
CA ALA A 22 -6.79 4.32 -2.09
C ALA A 22 -5.83 4.74 -0.97
N ILE A 23 -4.58 5.09 -1.30
CA ILE A 23 -3.60 5.60 -0.33
C ILE A 23 -4.13 6.88 0.34
N TRP A 24 -4.65 7.81 -0.47
CA TRP A 24 -5.20 9.07 0.04
C TRP A 24 -6.41 8.88 0.96
N LEU A 25 -7.32 7.96 0.60
CA LEU A 25 -8.47 7.63 1.43
C LEU A 25 -8.07 6.97 2.76
N ILE A 26 -7.09 6.05 2.74
CA ILE A 26 -6.58 5.40 3.96
C ILE A 26 -5.87 6.40 4.87
N TRP A 27 -5.09 7.31 4.29
CA TRP A 27 -4.48 8.43 5.03
C TRP A 27 -5.55 9.26 5.74
N THR A 28 -6.53 9.74 4.98
CA THR A 28 -7.62 10.58 5.48
C THR A 28 -8.41 9.86 6.58
N TYR A 29 -8.67 8.57 6.40
CA TYR A 29 -9.32 7.75 7.42
C TYR A 29 -8.51 7.66 8.71
N GLY A 30 -7.19 7.51 8.63
CA GLY A 30 -6.31 7.55 9.80
C GLY A 30 -6.33 8.91 10.50
N GLU A 31 -6.42 10.03 9.76
CA GLU A 31 -6.53 11.37 10.35
C GLU A 31 -7.85 11.55 11.10
N LEU A 32 -8.96 11.13 10.49
CA LEU A 32 -10.31 11.26 11.06
C LEU A 32 -10.50 10.37 12.29
N THR A 33 -9.86 9.20 12.33
CA THR A 33 -9.97 8.26 13.47
C THR A 33 -8.91 8.46 14.55
N GLY A 34 -7.87 9.25 14.27
CA GLY A 34 -6.70 9.38 15.15
C GLY A 34 -5.89 8.08 15.29
N ASN A 35 -6.12 7.09 14.44
CA ASN A 35 -5.47 5.79 14.52
C ASN A 35 -4.23 5.76 13.61
N HIS A 36 -3.07 5.90 14.24
CA HIS A 36 -1.76 5.90 13.57
C HIS A 36 -1.44 4.62 12.79
N THR A 37 -2.15 3.52 13.04
CA THR A 37 -1.93 2.27 12.29
C THR A 37 -2.43 2.39 10.85
N TRP A 38 -3.50 3.13 10.61
CA TRP A 38 -4.00 3.42 9.26
C TRP A 38 -3.09 4.39 8.51
N TRP A 39 -2.49 5.36 9.20
CA TRP A 39 -1.39 6.15 8.62
C TRP A 39 -0.22 5.26 8.23
N GLY A 40 0.21 4.35 9.11
CA GLY A 40 1.26 3.38 8.80
C GLY A 40 0.95 2.55 7.56
N LEU A 41 -0.30 2.11 7.38
CA LEU A 41 -0.74 1.39 6.18
C LEU A 41 -0.60 2.23 4.90
N SER A 42 -0.99 3.50 4.93
CA SER A 42 -0.87 4.37 3.75
C SER A 42 0.58 4.52 3.28
N PHE A 43 1.54 4.66 4.20
CA PHE A 43 2.97 4.68 3.86
C PHE A 43 3.47 3.32 3.36
N ALA A 44 2.99 2.23 3.97
CA ALA A 44 3.36 0.86 3.58
C ALA A 44 2.93 0.51 2.14
N MET A 45 1.96 1.21 1.56
CA MET A 45 1.50 1.05 0.18
C MET A 45 2.39 1.75 -0.86
N LEU A 46 3.25 2.70 -0.47
CA LEU A 46 4.05 3.51 -1.39
C LEU A 46 5.06 2.70 -2.23
N PRO A 47 5.77 1.67 -1.71
CA PRO A 47 6.67 0.88 -2.55
C PRO A 47 5.95 0.19 -3.72
N ALA A 48 4.73 -0.30 -3.51
CA ALA A 48 3.93 -0.88 -4.59
C ALA A 48 3.55 0.16 -5.67
N LEU A 49 3.30 1.41 -5.28
CA LEU A 49 3.07 2.50 -6.22
C LEU A 49 4.33 2.79 -7.06
N VAL A 50 5.49 2.87 -6.42
CA VAL A 50 6.77 3.08 -7.13
C VAL A 50 7.02 1.95 -8.13
N SER A 51 6.74 0.70 -7.73
CA SER A 51 6.82 -0.46 -8.62
C SER A 51 5.95 -0.30 -9.88
N ALA A 52 4.67 0.08 -9.71
CA ALA A 52 3.76 0.31 -10.84
C ALA A 52 4.22 1.46 -11.75
N MET A 53 4.74 2.55 -11.16
CA MET A 53 5.29 3.68 -11.92
C MET A 53 6.52 3.29 -12.74
N CYS A 54 7.40 2.43 -12.20
CA CYS A 54 8.57 1.92 -12.93
C CYS A 54 8.14 1.12 -14.18
N ALA A 55 7.16 0.22 -14.03
CA ALA A 55 6.61 -0.56 -15.15
C ALA A 55 5.99 0.36 -16.22
N CYS A 56 5.15 1.32 -15.81
CA CYS A 56 4.53 2.27 -16.72
C CYS A 56 5.59 3.12 -17.46
N THR A 57 6.63 3.56 -16.76
CA THR A 57 7.71 4.36 -17.34
C THR A 57 8.49 3.57 -18.38
N TRP A 58 8.87 2.32 -18.07
CA TRP A 58 9.60 1.47 -19.01
C TRP A 58 8.80 1.19 -20.28
N HIS A 59 7.50 0.93 -20.14
CA HIS A 59 6.58 0.73 -21.25
C HIS A 59 6.30 2.00 -22.06
N TYR A 60 6.24 3.16 -21.40
CA TYR A 60 6.05 4.45 -22.07
C TYR A 60 7.17 4.73 -23.09
N PHE A 61 8.41 4.34 -22.78
CA PHE A 61 9.56 4.50 -23.67
C PHE A 61 9.77 3.34 -24.65
N ASP A 62 8.78 2.46 -24.83
CA ASP A 62 8.83 1.28 -25.69
C ASP A 62 9.93 0.25 -25.33
N ASN A 63 10.08 0.00 -24.02
CA ASN A 63 10.91 -1.08 -23.49
C ASN A 63 12.40 -0.99 -23.91
N PRO A 64 13.06 0.18 -23.79
CA PRO A 64 14.44 0.30 -24.25
C PRO A 64 15.37 -0.44 -23.28
N ALA A 65 16.39 -1.11 -23.82
CA ALA A 65 17.37 -1.84 -23.02
C ALA A 65 18.12 -0.92 -22.02
N SER A 66 18.30 0.36 -22.36
CA SER A 66 18.92 1.35 -21.47
C SER A 66 18.13 1.60 -20.18
N LEU A 67 16.84 1.26 -20.14
CA LEU A 67 15.96 1.42 -18.98
C LEU A 67 15.58 0.07 -18.33
N GLU A 68 16.23 -1.04 -18.70
CA GLU A 68 15.94 -2.36 -18.14
C GLU A 68 16.13 -2.41 -16.61
N TRP A 69 17.00 -1.57 -16.04
CA TRP A 69 17.16 -1.40 -14.61
C TRP A 69 15.85 -1.02 -13.87
N LEU A 70 14.89 -0.37 -14.57
CA LEU A 70 13.56 -0.10 -14.04
C LEU A 70 12.80 -1.38 -13.72
N VAL A 71 13.02 -2.47 -14.47
CA VAL A 71 12.40 -3.78 -14.22
C VAL A 71 12.95 -4.39 -12.93
N THR A 72 14.26 -4.27 -12.69
CA THR A 72 14.87 -4.71 -11.42
C THR A 72 14.37 -3.87 -10.25
N LEU A 73 14.26 -2.55 -10.42
CA LEU A 73 13.71 -1.67 -9.40
C LEU A 73 12.24 -1.99 -9.13
N GLN A 74 11.45 -2.19 -10.17
CA GLN A 74 10.05 -2.60 -10.11
C GLN A 74 9.89 -3.90 -9.30
N ALA A 75 10.65 -4.94 -9.62
CA ALA A 75 10.63 -6.20 -8.88
C ALA A 75 11.05 -6.02 -7.39
N SER A 76 12.09 -5.22 -7.15
CA SER A 76 12.57 -4.94 -5.78
C SER A 76 11.52 -4.19 -4.95
N MET A 77 10.88 -3.19 -5.55
CA MET A 77 9.81 -2.41 -4.91
C MET A 77 8.55 -3.25 -4.69
N THR A 78 8.24 -4.19 -5.58
CA THR A 78 7.17 -5.18 -5.35
C THR A 78 7.48 -6.04 -4.13
N LEU A 79 8.70 -6.57 -4.03
CA LEU A 79 9.09 -7.40 -2.88
C LEU A 79 8.99 -6.61 -1.57
N ILE A 80 9.58 -5.41 -1.53
CA ILE A 80 9.53 -4.52 -0.36
C ILE A 80 8.08 -4.16 -0.04
N GLY A 81 7.27 -3.80 -1.03
CA GLY A 81 5.86 -3.46 -0.87
C GLY A 81 5.03 -4.58 -0.24
N ASN A 82 5.26 -5.82 -0.64
CA ASN A 82 4.58 -6.96 -0.01
C ASN A 82 4.96 -7.11 1.47
N PHE A 83 6.24 -6.94 1.81
CA PHE A 83 6.69 -6.99 3.21
C PHE A 83 6.15 -5.83 4.05
N THR A 84 6.12 -4.60 3.52
CA THR A 84 5.59 -3.44 4.25
C THR A 84 4.09 -3.57 4.47
N LEU A 85 3.34 -4.02 3.46
CA LEU A 85 1.90 -4.27 3.59
C LEU A 85 1.61 -5.38 4.59
N TRP A 86 2.36 -6.48 4.54
CA TRP A 86 2.24 -7.56 5.53
C TRP A 86 2.52 -7.06 6.95
N ALA A 87 3.59 -6.29 7.16
CA ALA A 87 3.93 -5.72 8.46
C ALA A 87 2.80 -4.78 8.95
N ALA A 88 2.28 -3.90 8.08
CA ALA A 88 1.17 -3.02 8.42
C ALA A 88 -0.10 -3.80 8.80
N ALA A 89 -0.43 -4.87 8.06
CA ALA A 89 -1.56 -5.74 8.39
C ALA A 89 -1.41 -6.41 9.77
N VAL A 90 -0.20 -6.88 10.10
CA VAL A 90 0.10 -7.44 11.43
C VAL A 90 -0.06 -6.37 12.52
N LEU A 91 0.37 -5.14 12.28
CA LEU A 91 0.20 -4.03 13.24
C LEU A 91 -1.29 -3.72 13.47
N ILE A 92 -2.10 -3.65 12.42
CA ILE A 92 -3.55 -3.44 12.52
C ILE A 92 -4.20 -4.56 13.34
N TRP A 93 -3.86 -5.82 13.06
CA TRP A 93 -4.38 -6.96 13.81
C TRP A 93 -4.00 -6.94 15.29
N ARG A 94 -2.80 -6.45 15.63
CA ARG A 94 -2.36 -6.33 17.03
C ARG A 94 -3.06 -5.17 17.74
N SER A 95 -3.37 -4.07 17.05
CA SER A 95 -4.10 -2.96 17.65
C SER A 95 -5.54 -3.34 18.01
N THR A 96 -6.22 -4.16 17.19
CA THR A 96 -7.61 -4.57 17.48
C THR A 96 -7.71 -5.49 18.70
N LYS A 97 -6.75 -6.39 18.91
CA LYS A 97 -6.73 -7.27 20.10
C LYS A 97 -6.48 -6.54 21.42
N SER A 98 -5.81 -5.39 21.37
CA SER A 98 -5.46 -4.65 22.59
C SER A 98 -6.68 -3.93 23.18
N GLU A 99 -7.66 -3.57 22.35
CA GLU A 99 -8.92 -2.96 22.80
C GLU A 99 -9.83 -3.97 23.53
N ASP A 100 -9.83 -5.24 23.11
CA ASP A 100 -10.65 -6.30 23.73
C ASP A 100 -10.22 -6.71 25.14
N THR A 101 -9.02 -6.34 25.59
CA THR A 101 -8.46 -6.81 26.88
C THR A 101 -8.80 -5.89 28.06
N VAL A 102 -9.42 -4.73 27.82
CA VAL A 102 -9.82 -3.77 28.88
C VAL A 102 -11.33 -3.87 29.16
N ALA A 103 -11.79 -5.05 29.57
CA ALA A 103 -13.09 -5.20 30.23
C ALA A 103 -12.91 -4.93 31.75
N PRO A 104 -13.84 -4.22 32.41
CA PRO A 104 -13.58 -3.57 33.69
C PRO A 104 -13.31 -4.55 34.83
N GLN A 105 -12.20 -4.32 35.54
CA GLN A 105 -11.91 -4.95 36.82
C GLN A 105 -12.83 -4.38 37.92
N SER A 106 -13.39 -5.32 38.68
CA SER A 106 -13.95 -5.20 40.04
C SER A 106 -14.97 -4.08 40.32
N MET A 107 -16.25 -4.42 40.23
CA MET A 107 -17.20 -3.93 41.24
C MET A 107 -17.02 -4.83 42.47
N GLU A 108 -16.05 -4.48 43.33
CA GLU A 108 -15.86 -5.12 44.62
C GLU A 108 -17.14 -5.01 45.45
N SER A 109 -17.61 -6.18 45.87
CA SER A 109 -18.43 -6.42 47.05
C SER A 109 -18.02 -5.51 48.23
N LYS A 110 -18.79 -4.46 48.46
CA LYS A 110 -18.94 -3.82 49.77
C LYS A 110 -20.38 -3.33 49.93
N LEU A 111 -21.22 -4.20 50.46
CA LEU A 111 -22.26 -3.95 51.47
C LEU A 111 -22.83 -5.28 51.94
#